data_AF-A0A7S2V068-F1
#
_entry.id   AF-A0A7S2V068-F1
#
_cell.length_a   1.000
_cell.length_b   1.000
_cell.length_c   1.000
_cell.angle_alpha   90.00
_cell.angle_beta   90.00
_cell.angle_gamma   90.00
#
_symmetry.space_group_name_H-M   'P 1'
#
loop_
_entity.id
_entity.type
_entity.pdbx_description
1 polymer ?
#
loop_
_entity_poly.entity_id
_entity_poly.type
_entity_poly.pdbx_seq_one_letter_code
_entity_poly.pdbx_strand_id
1 'polypeptide(L)'
;FYMLHHLNFDEKVEIVQNICEAIASGGHFLWGDVFRRYGENRQQYLQKYEGMMAKVYTPHFDQKEMLEIFDHIQMYDFPEELESMSEIGLAAGFSQCKTIWRYDDICSA
;
A
#
# COMPACT_ATOMS: atom_id res chain seq x y z
N PHE A 1 5.67 -2.15 9.72
CA PHE A 1 5.45 -3.22 8.73
C PHE A 1 4.34 -2.74 7.80
N TYR A 2 4.61 -2.74 6.50
CA TYR A 2 3.69 -2.39 5.42
C TYR A 2 3.60 -3.66 4.56
N MET A 3 2.41 -4.23 4.37
CA MET A 3 2.34 -5.64 3.91
C MET A 3 1.14 -5.94 3.03
N LEU A 4 0.00 -5.25 3.21
CA LEU A 4 -1.20 -5.55 2.44
C LEU A 4 -1.10 -5.03 1.01
N HIS A 5 -0.18 -4.11 0.71
CA HIS A 5 0.14 -3.76 -0.68
C HIS A 5 0.63 -4.96 -1.49
N HIS A 6 1.14 -6.03 -0.88
CA HIS A 6 1.53 -7.23 -1.64
C HIS A 6 0.37 -8.09 -2.11
N LEU A 7 -0.82 -7.86 -1.55
CA LEU A 7 -2.04 -8.55 -1.92
C LEU A 7 -2.70 -7.83 -3.09
N ASN A 8 -3.27 -8.57 -4.03
CA ASN A 8 -4.14 -7.97 -5.03
C ASN A 8 -5.46 -7.46 -4.39
N PHE A 9 -6.31 -6.79 -5.16
CA PHE A 9 -7.53 -6.17 -4.63
C PHE A 9 -8.46 -7.18 -3.94
N ASP A 10 -8.71 -8.33 -4.56
CA ASP A 10 -9.63 -9.35 -4.03
C ASP A 10 -9.08 -9.98 -2.75
N GLU A 11 -7.77 -10.24 -2.70
CA GLU A 11 -7.08 -10.73 -1.50
C GLU A 11 -7.13 -9.71 -0.35
N LYS A 12 -7.06 -8.40 -0.65
CA LYS A 12 -7.25 -7.35 0.36
C LYS A 12 -8.68 -7.35 0.90
N VAL A 13 -9.68 -7.51 0.04
CA VAL A 13 -11.07 -7.59 0.47
C VAL A 13 -11.27 -8.78 1.42
N GLU A 14 -10.78 -9.96 1.04
CA GLU A 14 -10.90 -11.18 1.84
C GLU A 14 -10.21 -11.02 3.20
N ILE A 15 -8.96 -10.54 3.23
CA ILE A 15 -8.23 -10.44 4.49
C ILE A 15 -8.85 -9.40 5.44
N VAL A 16 -9.33 -8.27 4.90
CA VAL A 16 -9.96 -7.22 5.73
C VAL A 16 -11.31 -7.69 6.27
N GLN A 17 -12.07 -8.48 5.50
CA GLN A 17 -13.27 -9.13 5.98
C GLN A 17 -12.96 -10.11 7.13
N ASN A 18 -11.99 -11.00 6.94
CA ASN A 18 -11.56 -11.95 7.97
C ASN A 18 -11.10 -11.23 9.25
N ILE A 19 -10.39 -10.11 9.11
CA ILE A 19 -9.98 -9.27 10.24
C ILE A 19 -11.20 -8.68 10.95
N CYS A 20 -12.18 -8.15 10.21
CA CYS A 20 -13.39 -7.59 10.80
C CYS A 20 -14.19 -8.63 11.60
N GLU A 21 -14.25 -9.87 11.11
CA GLU A 21 -14.94 -10.98 11.78
C GLU A 21 -14.19 -11.46 13.04
N ALA A 22 -12.86 -11.37 13.06
CA ALA A 22 -12.02 -11.85 14.15
C ALA A 22 -11.87 -10.84 15.31
N ILE A 23 -12.02 -9.55 15.03
CA ILE A 23 -11.85 -8.50 16.04
C ILE A 23 -13.04 -8.48 17.01
N ALA A 24 -12.75 -8.38 18.31
CA ALA A 24 -13.79 -8.23 19.34
C ALA A 24 -14.62 -6.96 19.13
N SER A 25 -15.88 -6.97 19.59
CA SER A 25 -16.75 -5.78 19.52
C SER A 25 -16.07 -4.55 20.16
N GLY A 26 -16.03 -3.44 19.41
CA GLY A 26 -15.33 -2.20 19.82
C GLY A 26 -13.81 -2.21 19.58
N GLY A 27 -13.26 -3.29 19.05
CA GLY A 27 -11.87 -3.36 18.62
C GLY A 27 -11.59 -2.52 17.37
N HIS A 28 -10.31 -2.22 17.14
CA HIS A 28 -9.86 -1.36 16.05
C HIS A 28 -8.82 -2.10 15.21
N PHE A 29 -8.88 -1.89 13.90
CA PHE A 29 -7.87 -2.35 12.96
C PHE A 29 -7.05 -1.14 12.47
N LEU A 30 -5.72 -1.25 12.52
CA LEU A 30 -4.81 -0.24 11.98
C LEU A 30 -4.17 -0.78 10.70
N TRP A 31 -4.53 -0.17 9.57
CA TRP A 31 -3.92 -0.45 8.28
C TRP A 31 -2.95 0.68 7.92
N GLY A 32 -1.67 0.46 8.19
CA GLY A 32 -0.59 1.31 7.68
C GLY A 32 -0.01 0.67 6.42
N ASP A 33 0.04 1.42 5.31
CA ASP A 33 0.62 0.93 4.06
C ASP A 33 1.02 2.05 3.10
N VAL A 34 1.70 1.67 2.02
CA VAL A 34 1.89 2.52 0.85
C VAL A 34 0.59 2.64 0.06
N PHE A 35 0.36 3.81 -0.52
CA PHE A 35 -0.86 4.12 -1.27
C PHE A 35 -0.53 4.95 -2.51
N ARG A 36 -1.34 4.80 -3.56
CA ARG A 36 -1.25 5.61 -4.78
C ARG A 36 -2.11 6.86 -4.66
N ARG A 37 -1.77 7.88 -5.46
CA ARG A 37 -2.57 9.13 -5.51
C ARG A 37 -3.93 8.86 -6.15
N TYR A 38 -4.92 9.71 -5.85
CA TYR A 38 -6.23 9.65 -6.49
C TYR A 38 -6.10 9.67 -8.03
N GLY A 39 -6.66 8.66 -8.69
CA GLY A 39 -6.63 8.48 -10.14
C GLY A 39 -5.28 8.03 -10.73
N GLU A 40 -4.24 7.86 -9.91
CA GLU A 40 -2.93 7.36 -10.35
C GLU A 40 -2.98 5.85 -10.49
N ASN A 41 -2.86 5.31 -11.70
CA ASN A 41 -2.86 3.85 -11.87
C ASN A 41 -1.58 3.20 -11.32
N ARG A 42 -1.60 1.87 -11.15
CA ARG A 42 -0.47 1.09 -10.63
C ARG A 42 0.84 1.36 -11.38
N GLN A 43 0.81 1.39 -12.71
CA GLN A 43 2.02 1.57 -13.50
C GLN A 43 2.64 2.96 -13.29
N GLN A 44 1.82 4.00 -13.23
CA GLN A 44 2.25 5.37 -12.94
C GLN A 44 2.87 5.47 -11.54
N TYR A 45 2.23 4.85 -10.54
CA TYR A 45 2.78 4.76 -9.20
C TYR A 45 4.15 4.09 -9.19
N LEU A 46 4.27 2.91 -9.82
CA LEU A 46 5.51 2.12 -9.83
C LEU A 46 6.67 2.86 -10.49
N GLN A 47 6.42 3.55 -11.61
CA GLN A 47 7.45 4.36 -12.28
C GLN A 47 7.97 5.49 -11.37
N LYS A 48 7.07 6.18 -10.67
CA LYS A 48 7.44 7.22 -9.71
C LYS A 48 8.20 6.64 -8.52
N TYR A 49 7.74 5.51 -8.00
CA TYR A 49 8.32 4.82 -6.86
C TYR A 49 9.73 4.31 -7.16
N GLU A 50 9.93 3.71 -8.33
CA GLU A 50 11.24 3.29 -8.84
C GLU A 50 12.21 4.48 -8.96
N GLY A 51 11.76 5.61 -9.51
CA GLY A 51 12.56 6.83 -9.60
C GLY A 51 12.96 7.41 -8.23
N MET A 52 12.06 7.35 -7.24
CA MET A 52 12.38 7.74 -5.86
C MET A 52 13.38 6.77 -5.23
N MET A 53 13.10 5.47 -5.33
CA MET A 53 13.93 4.41 -4.76
C MET A 53 15.36 4.47 -5.32
N ALA A 54 15.53 4.67 -6.63
CA ALA A 54 16.85 4.86 -7.21
C ALA A 54 17.59 6.04 -6.56
N LYS A 55 16.95 7.20 -6.41
CA LYS A 55 17.58 8.38 -5.78
C LYS A 55 17.98 8.13 -4.32
N VAL A 56 17.17 7.40 -3.56
CA VAL A 56 17.37 7.16 -2.12
C VAL A 56 18.36 6.02 -1.87
N TYR A 57 18.28 4.94 -2.65
CA TYR A 57 18.94 3.66 -2.35
C TYR A 57 20.15 3.35 -3.23
N THR A 58 20.38 4.06 -4.34
CA THR A 58 21.62 3.90 -5.15
C THR A 58 22.92 4.00 -4.34
N PRO A 59 23.04 4.78 -3.24
CA PRO A 59 24.24 4.78 -2.41
C PRO A 59 24.48 3.48 -1.62
N HIS A 60 23.48 2.60 -1.51
CA HIS A 60 23.45 1.48 -0.57
C HIS A 60 23.44 0.09 -1.23
N PHE A 61 23.10 0.01 -2.52
CA PHE A 61 22.97 -1.25 -3.25
C PHE A 61 23.69 -1.16 -4.59
N ASP A 62 24.21 -2.30 -5.05
CA ASP A 62 24.72 -2.40 -6.40
C ASP A 62 23.59 -2.44 -7.45
N GLN A 63 23.96 -2.33 -8.72
CA GLN A 63 22.98 -2.28 -9.81
C GLN A 63 22.13 -3.56 -9.90
N LYS A 64 22.71 -4.72 -9.59
CA LYS A 64 22.02 -6.00 -9.70
C LYS A 64 21.01 -6.13 -8.55
N GLU A 65 21.40 -5.78 -7.34
CA GLU A 65 20.52 -5.75 -6.17
C GLU A 65 19.34 -4.80 -6.39
N MET A 66 19.59 -3.61 -6.95
CA MET A 66 18.53 -2.66 -7.29
C MET A 66 17.53 -3.22 -8.31
N LEU A 67 18.02 -3.93 -9.34
CA LEU A 67 17.16 -4.57 -10.33
C LEU A 67 16.29 -5.66 -9.71
N GLU A 68 16.85 -6.51 -8.84
CA GLU A 68 16.09 -7.57 -8.16
C GLU A 68 14.99 -6.98 -7.26
N ILE A 69 15.27 -5.87 -6.58
CA ILE A 69 14.27 -5.14 -5.77
C ILE A 69 13.16 -4.58 -6.67
N PHE A 70 13.50 -3.97 -7.80
CA PHE A 70 12.50 -3.40 -8.71
C PHE A 70 11.63 -4.47 -9.36
N ASP A 71 12.21 -5.58 -9.78
CA ASP A 71 11.47 -6.72 -10.31
C ASP A 71 10.48 -7.26 -9.28
N HIS A 72 10.90 -7.37 -8.01
CA HIS A 72 10.01 -7.76 -6.91
C HIS A 72 8.84 -6.78 -6.74
N ILE A 73 9.11 -5.49 -6.60
CA ILE A 73 8.08 -4.46 -6.44
C ILE A 73 7.11 -4.48 -7.64
N GLN A 74 7.63 -4.57 -8.86
CA GLN A 74 6.79 -4.57 -10.07
C GLN A 74 5.90 -5.80 -10.19
N MET A 75 6.31 -6.95 -9.63
CA MET A 75 5.49 -8.17 -9.64
C MET A 75 4.51 -8.24 -8.48
N TYR A 76 4.91 -7.76 -7.30
CA TYR A 76 4.19 -8.04 -6.07
C TYR A 76 3.51 -6.84 -5.44
N ASP A 77 3.81 -5.60 -5.81
CA ASP A 77 3.18 -4.43 -5.16
C ASP A 77 1.92 -3.98 -5.90
N PHE A 78 0.80 -3.96 -5.20
CA PHE A 78 -0.53 -3.52 -5.63
C PHE A 78 -1.07 -2.47 -4.65
N PRO A 79 -0.48 -1.26 -4.61
CA PRO A 79 -0.96 -0.21 -3.73
C PRO A 79 -2.36 0.26 -4.15
N GLU A 80 -3.20 0.57 -3.16
CA GLU A 80 -4.53 1.14 -3.37
C GLU A 80 -4.53 2.66 -3.21
N GLU A 81 -5.60 3.29 -3.66
CA GLU A 81 -5.92 4.67 -3.22
C GLU A 81 -6.41 4.63 -1.75
N LEU A 82 -6.19 5.71 -1.01
CA LEU A 82 -6.65 5.80 0.39
C LEU A 82 -8.18 5.64 0.51
N GLU A 83 -8.90 6.17 -0.49
CA GLU A 83 -10.34 6.02 -0.64
C GLU A 83 -10.71 4.55 -0.78
N SER A 84 -10.04 3.81 -1.68
CA SER A 84 -10.27 2.38 -1.87
C SER A 84 -9.97 1.56 -0.61
N MET A 85 -8.92 1.88 0.14
CA MET A 85 -8.65 1.23 1.44
C MET A 85 -9.81 1.43 2.43
N SER A 86 -10.37 2.64 2.47
CA SER A 86 -11.51 2.98 3.32
C SER A 86 -12.79 2.28 2.86
N GLU A 87 -13.02 2.19 1.56
CA GLU A 87 -14.14 1.46 0.96
C GLU A 87 -14.08 -0.03 1.29
N ILE A 88 -12.90 -0.65 1.19
CA ILE A 88 -12.69 -2.06 1.59
C ILE A 88 -13.06 -2.25 3.07
N GLY A 89 -12.60 -1.37 3.96
CA GLY A 89 -12.92 -1.45 5.38
C GLY A 89 -14.42 -1.31 5.67
N LEU A 90 -15.09 -0.34 5.03
CA LEU A 90 -16.54 -0.16 5.19
C LEU A 90 -17.32 -1.37 4.65
N ALA A 91 -16.92 -1.90 3.49
CA ALA A 91 -17.54 -3.08 2.88
C ALA A 91 -17.35 -4.34 3.72
N ALA A 92 -16.22 -4.47 4.43
CA ALA A 92 -15.95 -5.57 5.35
C ALA A 92 -16.81 -5.56 6.62
N GLY A 93 -17.44 -4.43 6.97
CA GLY A 93 -18.31 -4.30 8.13
C GLY A 93 -17.80 -3.36 9.23
N PHE A 94 -16.67 -2.68 9.03
CA PHE A 94 -16.25 -1.62 9.96
C PHE A 94 -17.24 -0.45 9.91
N SER A 95 -17.67 0.03 11.08
CA SER A 95 -18.61 1.15 11.18
C SER A 95 -18.01 2.50 10.76
N GLN A 96 -16.67 2.61 10.80
CA GLN A 96 -15.96 3.83 10.45
C GLN A 96 -14.53 3.52 9.98
N CYS A 97 -14.12 4.18 8.90
CA CYS A 97 -12.73 4.24 8.46
C CYS A 97 -12.26 5.69 8.47
N LYS A 98 -11.06 5.94 9.00
CA LYS A 98 -10.46 7.27 9.13
C LYS A 98 -8.96 7.20 8.89
N THR A 99 -8.45 8.09 8.05
CA THR A 99 -7.00 8.34 7.95
C THR A 99 -6.54 9.12 9.16
N ILE A 100 -5.71 8.50 10.00
CA ILE A 100 -5.13 9.14 11.19
C ILE A 100 -3.77 9.77 10.94
N TRP A 101 -3.06 9.30 9.90
CA TRP A 101 -1.76 9.81 9.48
C TRP A 101 -1.54 9.46 8.02
N ARG A 102 -0.89 10.37 7.28
CA ARG A 102 -0.41 10.12 5.91
C ARG A 102 0.84 10.95 5.65
N TYR A 103 1.67 10.48 4.73
CA TYR A 103 2.84 11.18 4.23
C TYR A 103 2.80 11.19 2.70
N ASP A 104 2.44 12.33 2.13
CA ASP A 104 2.17 12.46 0.68
C ASP A 104 3.45 12.69 -0.16
N ASP A 105 4.60 12.82 0.51
CA ASP A 105 5.89 13.21 -0.04
C ASP A 105 6.74 12.02 -0.46
N ILE A 106 6.23 11.22 -1.41
CA ILE A 106 7.11 10.30 -2.15
C ILE A 106 7.99 11.08 -3.17
N CYS A 107 7.70 12.36 -3.44
CA CYS A 107 8.51 13.26 -4.28
C CYS A 107 8.23 14.74 -3.96
N SER A 108 8.83 15.30 -2.91
CA SER A 108 9.18 16.72 -2.89
C SER A 108 10.65 16.83 -3.32
N ALA A 109 10.85 16.89 -4.64
CA ALA A 109 12.11 17.23 -5.29
C ALA A 109 11.84 18.27 -6.38
#